data_AF-A0A2B0LND7-F1
#
_entry.id   AF-A0A2B0LND7-F1
#
_cell.length_a   1.000
_cell.length_b   1.000
_cell.length_c   1.000
_cell.angle_alpha   90.00
_cell.angle_beta   90.00
_cell.angle_gamma   90.00
#
_symmetry.space_group_name_H-M   'P 1'
#
loop_
_entity.id
_entity.type
_entity.pdbx_description
1 polymer ?
#
loop_
_entity_poly.entity_id
_entity_poly.type
_entity_poly.pdbx_seq_one_letter_code
_entity_poly.pdbx_strand_id
1 'polypeptide(L)' 'MNDIFTISDVTKKTGLSTDTIRYYEKINLLPPAKRNENHNRQYVQ' A
#
# COMPACT_ATOMS: atom_id res chain seq x y z
N MET A 1 -11.85 -1.30 13.37
CA MET A 1 -10.55 -0.65 13.61
C MET A 1 -10.01 -0.30 12.24
N ASN A 2 -9.80 0.99 11.95
CA ASN A 2 -9.21 1.39 10.66
C ASN A 2 -7.70 1.38 10.83
N ASP A 3 -7.11 0.21 10.67
CA ASP A 3 -5.66 0.07 10.77
C ASP A 3 -5.00 0.68 9.53
N ILE A 4 -4.07 1.59 9.77
CA ILE A 4 -3.27 2.21 8.73
C ILE A 4 -1.98 1.40 8.58
N PHE A 5 -1.75 0.88 7.38
CA PHE A 5 -0.57 0.09 7.05
C PHE A 5 0.40 0.90 6.19
N THR A 6 1.68 0.76 6.47
CA THR A 6 2.74 1.18 5.54
C THR A 6 2.91 0.16 4.42
N ILE A 7 3.62 0.52 3.35
CA ILE A 7 3.93 -0.44 2.29
C ILE A 7 4.72 -1.66 2.82
N SER A 8 5.60 -1.45 3.80
CA SER A 8 6.35 -2.53 4.44
C SER A 8 5.46 -3.47 5.25
N ASP A 9 4.39 -2.97 5.85
CA ASP A 9 3.42 -3.81 6.57
C ASP A 9 2.62 -4.66 5.59
N VAL A 10 2.20 -4.06 4.46
CA VAL A 10 1.49 -4.78 3.40
C VAL A 10 2.37 -5.87 2.78
N THR A 11 3.65 -5.59 2.53
CA THR A 11 4.59 -6.61 2.00
C THR A 11 4.76 -7.76 2.99
N LYS A 12 4.86 -7.48 4.29
CA LYS A 12 4.98 -8.51 5.34
C LYS A 12 3.71 -9.35 5.47
N LYS A 13 2.53 -8.72 5.38
CA LYS A 13 1.24 -9.41 5.51
C LYS A 13 0.88 -10.27 4.30
N THR A 14 1.18 -9.79 3.10
CA THR A 14 0.76 -10.43 1.85
C THR A 14 1.83 -11.34 1.24
N GLY A 15 3.10 -11.16 1.63
CA GLY A 15 4.25 -11.80 0.97
C GLY A 15 4.55 -11.24 -0.41
N LEU A 16 3.79 -10.24 -0.88
CA LEU A 16 4.04 -9.59 -2.17
C LEU A 16 5.20 -8.60 -2.03
N SER A 17 5.96 -8.46 -3.11
CA SER A 17 6.99 -7.42 -3.17
C SER A 17 6.35 -6.04 -3.29
N THR A 18 7.09 -5.03 -2.84
CA THR A 18 6.73 -3.62 -2.98
C THR A 18 6.42 -3.26 -4.44
N ASP A 19 7.15 -3.84 -5.38
CA ASP A 19 6.98 -3.57 -6.81
C ASP A 19 5.73 -4.22 -7.37
N THR A 20 5.36 -5.41 -6.91
CA THR A 20 4.08 -6.04 -7.26
C THR A 20 2.91 -5.17 -6.79
N ILE A 21 2.96 -4.66 -5.56
CA ILE A 21 1.91 -3.77 -5.03
C ILE A 21 1.81 -2.49 -5.86
N ARG A 22 2.94 -1.84 -6.15
CA ARG A 22 2.99 -0.64 -7.01
C ARG A 22 2.52 -0.90 -8.43
N TYR A 23 2.83 -2.08 -8.97
CA TYR A 23 2.38 -2.49 -10.29
C TYR A 23 0.86 -2.60 -10.30
N TYR A 24 0.26 -3.21 -9.29
CA TYR A 24 -1.18 -3.29 -9.13
C TYR A 24 -1.85 -1.91 -8.94
N GLU A 25 -1.23 -0.99 -8.21
CA GLU A 25 -1.68 0.42 -8.16
C GLU A 25 -1.64 1.06 -9.55
N LYS A 26 -0.54 0.88 -10.30
CA LYS A 26 -0.32 1.50 -11.62
C LYS A 26 -1.33 1.06 -12.65
N ILE A 27 -1.75 -0.21 -12.62
CA ILE A 27 -2.77 -0.75 -13.54
C ILE A 27 -4.20 -0.56 -13.02
N ASN A 28 -4.39 0.16 -11.91
CA ASN A 28 -5.69 0.36 -11.23
C ASN A 28 -6.36 -0.95 -10.77
N LEU A 29 -5.59 -2.01 -10.53
CA LEU A 29 -6.08 -3.23 -9.90
C LEU A 29 -6.32 -3.03 -8.39
N LEU A 30 -5.48 -2.20 -7.76
CA LEU A 30 -5.66 -1.74 -6.39
C LEU A 30 -6.00 -0.25 -6.39
N PRO A 31 -6.84 0.21 -5.44
CA PRO A 31 -7.03 1.64 -5.24
C PRO A 31 -5.69 2.31 -4.89
N PRO A 32 -5.45 3.55 -5.36
CA PRO A 32 -4.21 4.26 -5.07
C PRO A 32 -4.09 4.50 -3.56
N ALA A 33 -2.92 4.21 -2.99
CA ALA A 33 -2.64 4.50 -1.59
C ALA A 33 -2.78 5.99 -1.29
N LYS A 34 -3.37 6.30 -0.12
CA LYS A 34 -3.35 7.68 0.40
C LYS A 34 -1.92 8.06 0.73
N ARG A 35 -1.57 9.33 0.54
CA ARG A 35 -0.29 9.88 0.99
C ARG A 35 -0.51 10.62 2.30
N ASN A 36 0.35 10.39 3.28
CA ASN A 36 0.39 11.22 4.48
C ASN A 36 1.14 12.54 4.21
N GLU A 37 1.20 13.41 5.21
CA GLU A 37 1.92 14.70 5.14
C GLU A 37 3.40 14.54 4.77
N ASN A 38 4.00 13.41 5.15
CA ASN A 38 5.38 13.04 4.83
C ASN A 38 5.53 12.35 3.46
N HIS A 39 4.52 12.43 2.60
CA HIS A 39 4.48 11.83 1.26
C HIS A 39 4.62 10.30 1.20
N ASN A 40 4.47 9.62 2.35
CA ASN A 40 4.52 8.17 2.43
C ASN A 40 3.16 7.56 2.10
N ARG A 41 3.17 6.42 1.40
CA ARG A 41 1.97 5.65 1.08
C ARG A 41 1.37 5.00 2.34
N GLN A 42 0.08 5.18 2.53
CA GLN A 42 -0.75 4.60 3.57
C GLN A 42 -1.88 3.79 2.96
N TYR A 43 -2.02 2.55 3.44
CA TYR A 43 -3.08 1.63 3.07
C TYR A 43 -4.05 1.51 4.24
N VAL A 44 -5.34 1.44 3.95
CA VAL A 44 -6.39 1.22 4.96
C VAL A 44 -7.02 -0.13 4.67
N GLN A 45 -7.32 -0.88 5.72
CA GLN A 45 -8.14 -2.09 5.65
C GLN A 45 -9.58 -1.78 6.06
#